data_AF-A0A2P8C6M2-F1
#
_entry.id   AF-A0A2P8C6M2-F1
#
_cell.length_a   1.000
_cell.length_b   1.000
_cell.length_c   1.000
_cell.angle_alpha   90.00
_cell.angle_beta   90.00
_cell.angle_gamma   90.00
#
_symmetry.space_group_name_H-M   'P 1'
#
loop_
_entity.id
_entity.type
_entity.pdbx_description
1 polymer ?
#
loop_
_entity_poly.entity_id
_entity_poly.type
_entity_poly.pdbx_seq_one_letter_code
_entity_poly.pdbx_strand_id
1 'polypeptide(L)'
;MKPTLAKTSLLLLLISIITFGCEKSSNNGNEKSDTGYSGPVTGYIVGSFICDEKDGETGKVIGKQTDRAYCILLENSENANSEWPMDFYTFDLPDNLYAIPDELLSPGYEGSNCGPHFFPDSLRYSYKINFKFQKNDSVHFVCGPCTAMELSFPWDDFDQILVRDVSKE
;
A
#
# COMPACT_ATOMS: atom_id res chain seq x y z
N MET A 1 60.48 -53.60 -5.37
CA MET A 1 59.30 -54.04 -6.14
C MET A 1 58.05 -53.48 -5.49
N LYS A 2 57.29 -52.64 -6.20
CA LYS A 2 56.01 -52.09 -5.75
C LYS A 2 54.88 -53.06 -6.10
N PRO A 3 53.88 -53.24 -5.24
CA PRO A 3 52.55 -53.64 -5.67
C PRO A 3 51.56 -52.53 -5.34
N THR A 4 51.07 -51.81 -6.35
CA THR A 4 49.89 -50.95 -6.21
C THR A 4 48.70 -51.77 -6.67
N LEU A 5 47.87 -52.18 -5.71
CA LEU A 5 46.62 -52.91 -5.95
C LEU A 5 45.58 -51.97 -6.56
N ALA A 6 45.13 -52.29 -7.77
CA ALA A 6 43.89 -51.77 -8.33
C ALA A 6 42.69 -52.33 -7.56
N LYS A 7 41.64 -51.52 -7.35
CA LYS A 7 40.26 -51.97 -7.10
C LYS A 7 39.27 -50.81 -7.30
N THR A 8 38.43 -50.97 -8.34
CA THR A 8 36.97 -50.71 -8.39
C THR A 8 36.44 -49.38 -7.82
N SER A 9 36.06 -48.39 -8.65
CA SER A 9 34.77 -48.25 -9.36
C SER A 9 33.53 -48.38 -8.47
N LEU A 10 32.78 -47.28 -8.25
CA LEU A 10 31.35 -47.11 -8.60
C LEU A 10 30.70 -45.91 -7.87
N LEU A 11 30.36 -44.88 -8.66
CA LEU A 11 29.12 -44.08 -8.66
C LEU A 11 28.32 -43.82 -7.35
N LEU A 12 28.19 -42.53 -6.98
CA LEU A 12 27.05 -41.87 -6.30
C LEU A 12 27.33 -40.35 -6.38
N LEU A 13 26.92 -39.63 -7.44
CA LEU A 13 25.59 -39.01 -7.63
C LEU A 13 24.92 -38.58 -6.31
N LEU A 14 24.88 -37.26 -6.06
CA LEU A 14 23.85 -36.47 -5.34
C LEU A 14 24.45 -35.06 -5.12
N ILE A 15 24.26 -34.13 -6.06
CA ILE A 15 23.21 -33.10 -5.99
C ILE A 15 23.27 -32.36 -4.64
N SER A 16 24.11 -31.33 -4.56
CA SER A 16 23.95 -30.26 -3.58
C SER A 16 23.50 -29.01 -4.31
N ILE A 17 22.22 -29.00 -4.67
CA ILE A 17 21.51 -27.77 -5.02
C ILE A 17 21.44 -26.98 -3.73
N ILE A 18 22.26 -25.95 -3.61
CA ILE A 18 22.09 -24.92 -2.58
C ILE A 18 20.94 -24.05 -3.08
N THR A 19 19.71 -24.52 -2.90
CA THR A 19 18.55 -23.63 -2.85
C THR A 19 18.66 -22.83 -1.56
N PHE A 20 18.89 -21.52 -1.67
CA PHE A 20 18.46 -20.58 -0.64
C PHE A 20 16.95 -20.76 -0.48
N GLY A 21 16.55 -21.60 0.48
CA GLY A 21 15.18 -21.66 0.94
C GLY A 21 14.91 -20.37 1.70
N CYS A 22 14.05 -19.51 1.14
CA CYS A 22 13.26 -18.61 1.96
C CYS A 22 12.63 -19.46 3.06
N GLU A 23 13.02 -19.22 4.31
CA GLU A 23 12.32 -19.73 5.47
C GLU A 23 10.90 -19.16 5.43
N LYS A 24 9.99 -19.94 4.85
CA LYS A 24 8.56 -19.77 5.10
C LYS A 24 8.35 -20.21 6.54
N SER A 25 8.47 -19.25 7.46
CA SER A 25 8.17 -19.45 8.88
C SER A 25 6.74 -19.98 8.98
N SER A 26 6.62 -21.28 9.24
CA SER A 26 5.38 -21.97 9.49
C SER A 26 5.00 -21.66 10.94
N ASN A 27 4.35 -20.52 11.17
CA ASN A 27 3.74 -20.24 12.46
C ASN A 27 2.50 -21.14 12.62
N ASN A 28 2.70 -22.26 13.31
CA ASN A 28 1.65 -22.96 14.03
C ASN A 28 1.14 -22.03 15.15
N GLY A 29 0.10 -21.26 14.83
CA GLY A 29 -0.61 -20.43 15.78
C GLY A 29 -2.06 -20.39 15.36
N ASN A 30 -2.93 -20.92 16.23
CA ASN A 30 -4.36 -21.04 16.06
C ASN A 30 -5.03 -19.65 16.10
N GLU A 31 -4.87 -18.86 15.04
CA GLU A 31 -5.64 -17.64 14.78
C GLU A 31 -6.47 -17.91 13.53
N LYS A 32 -7.79 -17.66 13.63
CA LYS A 32 -8.69 -17.60 12.47
C LYS A 32 -7.99 -16.78 11.39
N SER A 33 -7.62 -17.42 10.29
CA SER A 33 -7.10 -16.71 9.12
C SER A 33 -8.14 -15.69 8.69
N ASP A 34 -7.85 -14.41 8.86
CA ASP A 34 -8.51 -13.33 8.15
C ASP A 34 -8.14 -13.46 6.67
N THR A 35 -8.86 -14.29 5.94
CA THR A 35 -8.52 -14.71 4.57
C THR A 35 -8.58 -13.57 3.54
N GLY A 36 -8.87 -12.33 3.94
CA GLY A 36 -8.97 -11.17 3.06
C GLY A 36 -7.85 -10.12 3.19
N TYR A 37 -7.14 -10.07 4.32
CA TYR A 37 -6.09 -9.07 4.55
C TYR A 37 -4.71 -9.58 4.16
N SER A 38 -3.87 -8.65 3.69
CA SER A 38 -2.45 -8.87 3.44
C SER A 38 -1.73 -9.34 4.71
N GLY A 39 -0.53 -9.89 4.53
CA GLY A 39 0.46 -9.89 5.61
C GLY A 39 0.82 -8.45 6.02
N PRO A 40 1.50 -8.26 7.16
CA PRO A 40 2.01 -6.94 7.55
C PRO A 40 2.91 -6.36 6.45
N VAL A 41 2.67 -5.11 6.10
CA VAL A 41 3.47 -4.33 5.14
C VAL A 41 3.86 -2.99 5.74
N THR A 42 4.87 -2.37 5.15
CA THR A 42 5.36 -1.07 5.56
C THR A 42 5.14 -0.04 4.44
N GLY A 43 4.78 1.18 4.80
CA GLY A 43 4.64 2.29 3.87
C GLY A 43 4.77 3.66 4.53
N TYR A 44 4.66 4.71 3.73
CA TYR A 44 4.82 6.10 4.15
C TYR A 44 3.59 6.92 3.80
N ILE A 45 3.05 7.69 4.75
CA ILE A 45 1.99 8.67 4.46
C ILE A 45 2.60 9.84 3.68
N VAL A 46 2.14 10.05 2.46
CA VAL A 46 2.69 11.03 1.51
C VAL A 46 1.68 12.08 1.05
N GLY A 47 0.45 12.06 1.54
CA GLY A 47 -0.58 12.99 1.14
C GLY A 47 -1.93 12.69 1.80
N SER A 48 -2.89 13.57 1.57
CA SER A 48 -4.27 13.38 2.03
C SER A 48 -5.29 14.11 1.16
N PHE A 49 -6.55 13.75 1.29
CA PHE A 49 -7.66 14.42 0.63
C PHE A 49 -8.99 14.23 1.36
N ILE A 50 -9.92 15.14 1.08
CA ILE A 50 -11.34 15.04 1.44
C ILE A 50 -12.14 15.33 0.17
N CYS A 51 -13.12 14.48 -0.13
CA CYS A 51 -13.95 14.59 -1.34
C CYS A 51 -15.44 14.53 -1.00
N ASP A 52 -16.31 14.74 -1.98
CA ASP A 52 -17.76 14.68 -1.77
C ASP A 52 -18.25 13.23 -1.84
N GLU A 53 -19.08 12.81 -0.89
CA GLU A 53 -19.72 11.49 -0.90
C GLU A 53 -20.73 11.38 -2.04
N LYS A 54 -20.77 10.21 -2.65
CA LYS A 54 -21.79 9.81 -3.63
C LYS A 54 -22.70 8.74 -3.06
N ASP A 55 -23.96 8.81 -3.48
CA ASP A 55 -24.90 7.70 -3.33
C ASP A 55 -24.45 6.52 -4.22
N GLY A 56 -24.34 5.33 -3.63
CA GLY A 56 -23.82 4.14 -4.31
C GLY A 56 -24.71 3.60 -5.42
N GLU A 57 -26.01 3.90 -5.41
CA GLU A 57 -26.96 3.43 -6.43
C GLU A 57 -27.12 4.43 -7.59
N THR A 58 -27.17 5.72 -7.27
CA THR A 58 -27.45 6.80 -8.24
C THR A 58 -26.21 7.54 -8.71
N GLY A 59 -25.07 7.38 -8.02
CA GLY A 59 -23.81 8.09 -8.30
C GLY A 59 -23.86 9.59 -8.03
N LYS A 60 -24.95 10.10 -7.45
CA LYS A 60 -25.16 11.53 -7.19
C LYS A 60 -24.47 11.96 -5.90
N VAL A 61 -23.95 13.18 -5.87
CA VAL A 61 -23.44 13.81 -4.65
C VAL A 61 -24.57 13.99 -3.64
N ILE A 62 -24.35 13.55 -2.40
CA ILE A 62 -25.35 13.60 -1.32
C ILE A 62 -25.19 14.77 -0.36
N GLY A 63 -24.28 15.71 -0.67
CA GLY A 63 -24.05 16.91 0.14
C GLY A 63 -23.29 16.65 1.44
N LYS A 64 -22.56 15.53 1.52
CA LYS A 64 -21.64 15.18 2.60
C LYS A 64 -20.23 15.06 2.05
N GLN A 65 -19.25 15.23 2.93
CA GLN A 65 -17.84 14.99 2.61
C GLN A 65 -17.41 13.65 3.21
N THR A 66 -16.46 12.99 2.54
CA THR A 66 -15.79 11.81 3.09
C THR A 66 -15.02 12.17 4.35
N ASP A 67 -14.75 11.18 5.19
CA ASP A 67 -13.63 11.29 6.12
C ASP A 67 -12.31 11.52 5.35
N ARG A 68 -11.30 12.03 6.06
CA ARG A 68 -9.99 12.32 5.46
C ARG A 68 -9.31 11.02 5.05
N ALA A 69 -9.06 10.88 3.77
CA ALA A 69 -8.28 9.79 3.22
C ALA A 69 -6.78 10.16 3.18
N TYR A 70 -5.93 9.13 3.25
CA TYR A 70 -4.48 9.28 3.18
C TYR A 70 -3.89 8.57 1.96
N CYS A 71 -2.72 9.02 1.55
CA CYS A 71 -1.96 8.47 0.43
C CYS A 71 -0.77 7.71 1.00
N ILE A 72 -0.56 6.43 0.69
CA ILE A 72 0.56 5.65 1.28
C ILE A 72 1.49 5.10 0.19
N LEU A 73 2.76 5.48 0.26
CA LEU A 73 3.79 4.85 -0.55
C LEU A 73 4.28 3.56 0.11
N LEU A 74 3.99 2.38 -0.45
CA LEU A 74 4.54 1.12 0.07
C LEU A 74 6.06 1.04 -0.09
N GLU A 75 6.72 0.52 0.92
CA GLU A 75 8.14 0.18 0.86
C GLU A 75 8.34 -0.98 -0.12
N ASN A 76 9.30 -0.84 -1.04
CA ASN A 76 9.56 -1.75 -2.15
C ASN A 76 8.46 -1.84 -3.22
N SER A 77 7.52 -0.89 -3.26
CA SER A 77 6.65 -0.75 -4.44
C SER A 77 7.51 -0.52 -5.68
N GLU A 78 7.15 -1.16 -6.80
CA GLU A 78 7.75 -0.86 -8.11
C GLU A 78 7.55 0.62 -8.48
N ASN A 79 6.57 1.26 -7.85
CA ASN A 79 6.22 2.66 -8.02
C ASN A 79 6.92 3.62 -7.05
N ALA A 80 7.83 3.12 -6.18
CA ALA A 80 8.50 3.94 -5.16
C ALA A 80 9.21 5.19 -5.71
N ASN A 81 9.71 5.10 -6.95
CA ASN A 81 10.42 6.17 -7.66
C ASN A 81 9.60 6.82 -8.77
N SER A 82 8.36 6.41 -8.98
CA SER A 82 7.51 7.01 -10.01
C SER A 82 6.82 8.26 -9.48
N GLU A 83 6.52 9.19 -10.39
CA GLU A 83 5.55 10.27 -10.15
C GLU A 83 4.11 9.71 -10.12
N TRP A 84 3.89 8.55 -10.77
CA TRP A 84 2.61 7.85 -10.96
C TRP A 84 2.84 6.36 -11.30
N PRO A 85 2.05 5.37 -10.84
CA PRO A 85 0.96 5.39 -9.88
C PRO A 85 1.45 5.03 -8.47
N MET A 86 1.24 5.90 -7.48
CA MET A 86 1.42 5.51 -6.08
C MET A 86 0.20 4.67 -5.67
N ASP A 87 0.38 3.58 -4.93
CA ASP A 87 -0.74 2.89 -4.31
C ASP A 87 -1.40 3.89 -3.31
N PHE A 88 -2.72 4.06 -3.30
CA PHE A 88 -3.41 5.00 -2.38
C PHE A 88 -4.34 4.25 -1.43
N TYR A 89 -4.52 4.77 -0.21
CA TYR A 89 -5.09 4.00 0.89
C TYR A 89 -6.09 4.85 1.67
N THR A 90 -7.38 4.72 1.39
CA THR A 90 -8.40 5.44 2.18
C THR A 90 -8.63 4.71 3.50
N PHE A 91 -8.06 5.21 4.58
CA PHE A 91 -8.37 4.73 5.91
C PHE A 91 -8.23 5.82 6.95
N ASP A 92 -8.95 5.64 8.04
CA ASP A 92 -8.81 6.49 9.21
C ASP A 92 -7.48 6.19 9.89
N LEU A 93 -6.57 7.15 9.87
CA LEU A 93 -5.37 7.10 10.71
C LEU A 93 -5.81 7.24 12.17
N PRO A 94 -5.34 6.37 13.09
CA PRO A 94 -5.57 6.58 14.51
C PRO A 94 -5.08 7.97 14.93
N ASP A 95 -5.90 8.74 15.66
CA ASP A 95 -5.63 10.13 16.07
C ASP A 95 -4.28 10.34 16.78
N ASN A 96 -3.68 9.27 17.30
CA ASN A 96 -2.43 9.29 18.05
C ASN A 96 -1.20 8.79 17.27
N LEU A 97 -1.34 8.41 16.00
CA LEU A 97 -0.23 7.79 15.26
C LEU A 97 0.87 8.81 14.91
N TYR A 98 0.45 9.95 14.34
CA TYR A 98 1.32 11.07 13.99
C TYR A 98 0.58 12.40 14.17
N ALA A 99 1.25 13.39 14.77
CA ALA A 99 0.80 14.77 14.74
C ALA A 99 1.23 15.42 13.40
N ILE A 100 0.51 15.12 12.32
CA ILE A 100 0.77 15.72 11.01
C ILE A 100 0.28 17.18 11.06
N PRO A 101 1.12 18.18 10.72
CA PRO A 101 0.70 19.58 10.71
C PRO A 101 -0.51 19.83 9.82
N ASP A 102 -1.46 20.65 10.28
CA ASP A 102 -2.67 21.02 9.54
C ASP A 102 -2.36 21.64 8.17
N GLU A 103 -1.21 22.31 8.05
CA GLU A 103 -0.70 22.90 6.79
C GLU A 103 -0.45 21.86 5.69
N LEU A 104 -0.12 20.62 6.08
CA LEU A 104 0.01 19.49 5.15
C LEU A 104 -1.34 18.80 4.89
N LEU A 105 -2.30 18.97 5.80
CA LEU A 105 -3.64 18.38 5.75
C LEU A 105 -4.65 19.36 5.16
N SER A 106 -4.44 19.72 3.88
CA SER A 106 -5.35 20.60 3.13
C SER A 106 -6.83 20.21 3.35
N PRO A 107 -7.77 21.17 3.43
CA PRO A 107 -9.16 20.90 3.77
C PRO A 107 -9.96 20.12 2.71
N GLY A 108 -9.37 19.77 1.57
CA GLY A 108 -10.05 19.13 0.45
C GLY A 108 -9.11 18.38 -0.48
N TYR A 109 -9.51 18.27 -1.74
CA TYR A 109 -8.68 17.83 -2.86
C TYR A 109 -7.96 19.02 -3.52
N GLU A 110 -6.92 18.72 -4.31
CA GLU A 110 -6.16 19.69 -5.08
C GLU A 110 -7.00 20.23 -6.25
N GLY A 111 -7.36 21.52 -6.20
CA GLY A 111 -8.32 22.12 -7.14
C GLY A 111 -7.84 22.16 -8.59
N SER A 112 -6.53 22.09 -8.84
CA SER A 112 -5.97 22.14 -10.19
C SER A 112 -6.11 20.83 -10.98
N ASN A 113 -6.13 19.68 -10.30
CA ASN A 113 -6.22 18.36 -10.92
C ASN A 113 -7.29 17.44 -10.30
N CYS A 114 -8.02 17.92 -9.30
CA CYS A 114 -8.98 17.14 -8.54
C CYS A 114 -8.40 15.87 -7.90
N GLY A 115 -7.11 15.88 -7.58
CA GLY A 115 -6.38 14.79 -6.92
C GLY A 115 -6.12 15.06 -5.44
N PRO A 116 -5.32 14.21 -4.79
CA PRO A 116 -4.85 14.47 -3.44
C PRO A 116 -3.86 15.64 -3.34
N HIS A 117 -3.76 16.21 -2.14
CA HIS A 117 -2.63 17.06 -1.81
C HIS A 117 -1.49 16.20 -1.30
N PHE A 118 -0.41 16.13 -2.06
CA PHE A 118 0.82 15.47 -1.65
C PHE A 118 1.64 16.35 -0.71
N PHE A 119 2.30 15.71 0.24
CA PHE A 119 3.29 16.36 1.07
C PHE A 119 4.51 16.75 0.20
N PRO A 120 5.27 17.79 0.59
CA PRO A 120 6.53 18.11 -0.07
C PRO A 120 7.48 16.91 -0.13
N ASP A 121 8.28 16.80 -1.20
CA ASP A 121 9.22 15.68 -1.39
C ASP A 121 10.16 15.47 -0.20
N SER A 122 10.51 16.54 0.53
CA SER A 122 11.32 16.47 1.74
C SER A 122 10.69 15.64 2.87
N LEU A 123 9.37 15.43 2.82
CA LEU A 123 8.60 14.67 3.80
C LEU A 123 8.12 13.31 3.27
N ARG A 124 8.47 12.93 2.03
CA ARG A 124 8.03 11.70 1.36
C ARG A 124 8.26 10.42 2.19
N TYR A 125 9.29 10.41 3.04
CA TYR A 125 9.66 9.27 3.87
C TYR A 125 9.57 9.55 5.39
N SER A 126 8.85 10.60 5.80
CA SER A 126 8.82 11.04 7.21
C SER A 126 7.77 10.34 8.08
N TYR A 127 6.66 9.89 7.49
CA TYR A 127 5.52 9.34 8.23
C TYR A 127 5.37 7.84 7.96
N LYS A 128 6.32 7.04 8.48
CA LYS A 128 6.41 5.60 8.26
C LYS A 128 5.43 4.81 9.13
N ILE A 129 4.72 3.86 8.54
CA ILE A 129 3.71 3.02 9.21
C ILE A 129 3.84 1.55 8.83
N ASN A 130 3.47 0.66 9.75
CA ASN A 130 3.25 -0.76 9.49
C ASN A 130 1.76 -1.08 9.65
N PHE A 131 1.19 -1.83 8.71
CA PHE A 131 -0.24 -2.12 8.67
C PHE A 131 -0.54 -3.39 7.85
N LYS A 132 -1.80 -3.86 7.91
CA LYS A 132 -2.36 -4.85 7.00
C LYS A 132 -3.45 -4.21 6.15
N PHE A 133 -3.61 -4.65 4.90
CA PHE A 133 -4.63 -4.08 4.01
C PHE A 133 -5.45 -5.10 3.24
N GLN A 134 -6.63 -4.69 2.77
CA GLN A 134 -7.51 -5.45 1.88
C GLN A 134 -8.09 -4.51 0.81
N LYS A 135 -8.19 -4.95 -0.44
CA LYS A 135 -8.84 -4.17 -1.51
C LYS A 135 -10.34 -3.98 -1.25
N ASN A 136 -10.84 -2.80 -1.57
CA ASN A 136 -12.24 -2.42 -1.51
C ASN A 136 -12.71 -1.96 -2.89
N ASP A 137 -13.66 -2.68 -3.48
CA ASP A 137 -14.12 -2.41 -4.85
C ASP A 137 -15.12 -1.23 -4.93
N SER A 138 -15.39 -0.56 -3.81
CA SER A 138 -16.50 0.40 -3.68
C SER A 138 -16.01 1.83 -3.46
N VAL A 139 -15.78 2.57 -4.55
CA VAL A 139 -15.48 4.00 -4.50
C VAL A 139 -16.77 4.81 -4.53
N HIS A 140 -17.09 5.45 -3.41
CA HIS A 140 -18.31 6.25 -3.24
C HIS A 140 -18.02 7.73 -3.04
N PHE A 141 -17.07 8.30 -3.82
CA PHE A 141 -16.77 9.73 -3.74
C PHE A 141 -16.51 10.38 -5.11
N VAL A 142 -16.49 11.72 -5.11
CA VAL A 142 -15.99 12.55 -6.21
C VAL A 142 -15.17 13.72 -5.68
N CYS A 143 -14.02 13.91 -6.29
CA CYS A 143 -13.16 15.04 -6.04
C CYS A 143 -13.39 16.04 -7.17
N GLY A 144 -14.25 17.04 -6.93
CA GLY A 144 -14.46 18.18 -7.83
C GLY A 144 -14.94 17.87 -9.26
N PRO A 145 -15.04 18.91 -10.12
CA PRO A 145 -15.54 18.78 -11.49
C PRO A 145 -14.47 18.34 -12.51
N CYS A 146 -13.18 18.29 -12.15
CA CYS A 146 -12.08 18.07 -13.09
C CYS A 146 -12.10 16.67 -13.72
N THR A 147 -12.83 15.71 -13.13
CA THR A 147 -13.07 14.37 -13.70
C THR A 147 -13.63 14.42 -15.13
N ALA A 148 -14.36 15.48 -15.49
CA ALA A 148 -14.93 15.66 -16.83
C ALA A 148 -14.04 16.43 -17.81
N MET A 149 -12.86 16.93 -17.38
CA MET A 149 -12.07 17.90 -18.13
C MET A 149 -10.70 17.39 -18.60
N GLU A 150 -10.43 16.09 -18.55
CA GLU A 150 -9.10 15.48 -18.86
C GLU A 150 -7.92 16.01 -18.03
N LEU A 151 -8.18 16.95 -17.10
CA LEU A 151 -7.25 17.47 -16.10
C LEU A 151 -7.29 16.65 -14.81
N SER A 152 -8.02 15.55 -14.80
CA SER A 152 -8.19 14.74 -13.61
C SER A 152 -6.94 13.95 -13.30
N PHE A 153 -6.59 13.96 -12.02
CA PHE A 153 -5.85 12.87 -11.40
C PHE A 153 -6.35 11.52 -11.94
N PRO A 154 -5.46 10.58 -12.30
CA PRO A 154 -5.81 9.28 -12.88
C PRO A 154 -6.46 8.36 -11.83
N TRP A 155 -7.69 8.68 -11.43
CA TRP A 155 -8.48 7.91 -10.48
C TRP A 155 -8.83 6.51 -10.99
N ASP A 156 -8.64 6.22 -12.28
CA ASP A 156 -8.82 4.86 -12.83
C ASP A 156 -7.66 3.92 -12.45
N ASP A 157 -6.49 4.47 -12.16
CA ASP A 157 -5.33 3.70 -11.68
C ASP A 157 -5.34 3.56 -10.15
N PHE A 158 -6.42 4.00 -9.49
CA PHE A 158 -6.54 4.03 -8.03
C PHE A 158 -7.22 2.76 -7.50
N ASP A 159 -6.53 2.07 -6.60
CA ASP A 159 -7.11 1.02 -5.78
C ASP A 159 -7.56 1.61 -4.43
N GLN A 160 -8.84 1.49 -4.08
CA GLN A 160 -9.27 1.74 -2.70
C GLN A 160 -8.96 0.51 -1.85
N ILE A 161 -8.38 0.71 -0.67
CA ILE A 161 -8.08 -0.39 0.25
C ILE A 161 -8.46 0.01 1.68
N LEU A 162 -8.85 -0.96 2.49
CA LEU A 162 -9.07 -0.84 3.93
C LEU A 162 -7.80 -1.27 4.66
N VAL A 163 -7.34 -0.51 5.65
CA VAL A 163 -6.22 -0.92 6.50
C VAL A 163 -6.68 -1.25 7.92
N ARG A 164 -5.83 -2.00 8.62
CA ARG A 164 -5.94 -2.26 10.05
C ARG A 164 -4.57 -2.56 10.65
N ASP A 165 -4.55 -2.72 11.96
CA ASP A 165 -3.33 -2.99 12.75
C ASP A 165 -2.24 -1.95 12.50
N VAL A 166 -2.66 -0.69 12.29
CA VAL A 166 -1.75 0.42 11.97
C VAL A 166 -0.90 0.75 13.19
N SER A 167 0.41 0.77 12.99
CA SER A 167 1.38 1.14 14.01
C SER A 167 2.47 2.02 13.41
N LYS A 168 3.07 2.85 14.27
CA LYS A 168 4.19 3.71 13.90
C LYS A 168 5.46 2.85 13.81
N GLU A 169 6.28 3.11 12.80
CA GLU A 169 7.64 2.54 12.67
C GLU A 169 8.72 3.54 13.11
#